data_AF-A0A1Q7XCK3-F1
#
_entry.id   AF-A0A1Q7XCK3-F1
#
_cell.length_a   1.000
_cell.length_b   1.000
_cell.length_c   1.000
_cell.angle_alpha   90.00
_cell.angle_beta   90.00
_cell.angle_gamma   90.00
#
_symmetry.space_group_name_H-M   'P 1'
#
loop_
_entity.id
_entity.type
_entity.pdbx_description
1 polymer ?
#
loop_
_entity_poly.entity_id
_entity_poly.type
_entity_poly.pdbx_seq_one_letter_code
_entity_poly.pdbx_strand_id
1 'polypeptide(L)'
;MTKSKRAESKRNKDSPSDVLKKMGSISDATKILASEVKSMSKIFAENQKILISLKSMVDAVNSSLEQIQKNSRQMNILEEDTQRLFSGMTQVKTHSSLIEKINDQVNRLQDQVGKVRQKQESIPDTNKIMQSVADNLDSIRNNTKMIMHMSEKTEKIREELKNVSSETEKMAHLEETISNLKSDIGSMSTKTEPLLNLDSQIRNVGIEIDSLIKKTDSLSSLSDDIRNVNAEFGSFRENVLGRTKELDEKMSDFAELLNRNSASISEFNKKTHEIAQQLQEIRGITHKTSQSTSREVMGLLRLSEFQSNIRMRSESKYGTLEDIQKMVAQSVDMINLFDRLSVETETKMPLPLEVKQWSISKILDCADRWEVRFTDVFRLLITELGSDLVKESIRMEQVRDLFGIRAVDEVRHELNIS
;
A
#
# COMPACT_ATOMS: atom_id res chain seq x y z
N MET A 1 23.50 8.05 -123.21
CA MET A 1 23.11 6.64 -123.47
C MET A 1 24.02 5.74 -122.67
N THR A 2 23.52 5.11 -121.60
CA THR A 2 24.12 3.91 -120.99
C THR A 2 23.04 3.23 -120.16
N LYS A 3 22.57 2.07 -120.65
CA LYS A 3 21.63 1.17 -119.96
C LYS A 3 22.39 0.48 -118.82
N SER A 4 21.89 0.55 -117.60
CA SER A 4 22.27 -0.40 -116.53
C SER A 4 21.09 -1.32 -116.24
N LYS A 5 21.36 -2.63 -116.36
CA LYS A 5 20.44 -3.76 -116.15
C LYS A 5 19.86 -3.70 -114.73
N ARG A 6 18.54 -3.59 -114.64
CA ARG A 6 17.78 -3.90 -113.42
C ARG A 6 17.72 -5.42 -113.29
N ALA A 7 18.39 -5.97 -112.28
CA ALA A 7 18.27 -7.37 -111.92
C ALA A 7 16.82 -7.65 -111.46
N GLU A 8 16.21 -8.67 -112.05
CA GLU A 8 14.93 -9.22 -111.61
C GLU A 8 15.08 -9.79 -110.19
N SER A 9 14.47 -9.11 -109.22
CA SER A 9 14.14 -9.71 -107.93
C SER A 9 12.91 -10.58 -108.14
N LYS A 10 13.10 -11.90 -108.13
CA LYS A 10 12.04 -12.92 -108.06
C LYS A 10 10.98 -12.50 -107.03
N ARG A 11 9.78 -12.18 -107.50
CA ARG A 11 8.57 -12.16 -106.64
C ARG A 11 8.33 -13.60 -106.20
N ASN A 12 8.78 -13.95 -104.99
CA ASN A 12 8.19 -15.07 -104.26
C ASN A 12 6.72 -14.70 -104.05
N LYS A 13 5.83 -15.31 -104.84
CA LYS A 13 4.43 -15.42 -104.46
C LYS A 13 4.41 -16.33 -103.25
N ASP A 14 4.26 -15.75 -102.05
CA ASP A 14 3.99 -16.51 -100.82
C ASP A 14 2.89 -17.53 -101.17
N SER A 15 3.20 -18.82 -101.05
CA SER A 15 2.25 -19.89 -101.32
C SER A 15 1.03 -19.69 -100.42
N PRO A 16 -0.21 -20.02 -100.83
CA PRO A 16 -1.37 -19.97 -99.94
C PRO A 16 -1.14 -20.71 -98.60
N SER A 17 -0.26 -21.71 -98.63
CA SER A 17 0.21 -22.44 -97.44
C SER A 17 1.07 -21.60 -96.47
N ASP A 18 1.87 -20.63 -96.96
CA ASP A 18 2.69 -19.75 -96.13
C ASP A 18 1.85 -18.65 -95.46
N VAL A 19 0.80 -18.17 -96.15
CA VAL A 19 -0.18 -17.24 -95.57
C VAL A 19 -1.02 -17.94 -94.49
N LEU A 20 -1.45 -19.17 -94.73
CA LEU A 20 -2.14 -20.01 -93.74
C LEU A 20 -1.27 -20.30 -92.52
N LYS A 21 0.03 -20.57 -92.71
CA LYS A 21 0.97 -20.72 -91.59
C LYS A 21 1.14 -19.43 -90.79
N LYS A 22 1.33 -18.28 -91.45
CA LYS A 22 1.40 -16.98 -90.78
C LYS A 22 0.11 -16.66 -90.01
N MET A 23 -1.06 -16.94 -90.59
CA MET A 23 -2.35 -16.80 -89.91
C MET A 23 -2.48 -17.73 -88.70
N GLY A 24 -2.00 -18.97 -88.81
CA GLY A 24 -1.92 -19.91 -87.68
C GLY A 24 -1.05 -19.36 -86.55
N SER A 25 0.16 -18.88 -86.86
CA SER A 25 1.07 -18.29 -85.88
C SER A 25 0.51 -17.02 -85.23
N ILE A 26 -0.21 -16.17 -85.99
CA ILE A 26 -0.89 -14.99 -85.45
C ILE A 26 -2.03 -15.39 -84.52
N SER A 27 -2.80 -16.42 -84.87
CA SER A 27 -3.88 -16.96 -84.03
C SER A 27 -3.33 -17.52 -82.71
N ASP A 28 -2.24 -18.27 -82.77
CA ASP A 28 -1.57 -18.82 -81.58
C ASP A 28 -0.96 -17.70 -80.72
N ALA A 29 -0.31 -16.71 -81.33
CA ALA A 29 0.19 -15.53 -80.61
C ALA A 29 -0.95 -14.75 -79.93
N THR A 30 -2.10 -14.60 -80.59
CA THR A 30 -3.28 -13.92 -80.03
C THR A 30 -3.88 -14.71 -78.86
N LYS A 31 -3.90 -16.03 -78.94
CA LYS A 31 -4.32 -16.90 -77.83
C LYS A 31 -3.38 -16.78 -76.62
N ILE A 32 -2.07 -16.76 -76.85
CA ILE A 32 -1.06 -16.56 -75.80
C ILE A 32 -1.25 -15.20 -75.15
N LEU A 33 -1.40 -14.14 -75.94
CA LEU A 33 -1.62 -12.79 -75.44
C LEU A 33 -2.94 -12.69 -74.63
N ALA A 34 -4.00 -13.37 -75.08
CA ALA A 34 -5.26 -13.45 -74.34
C ALA A 34 -5.11 -14.19 -72.99
N SER A 35 -4.32 -15.27 -72.94
CA SER A 35 -4.01 -15.94 -71.67
C SER A 35 -3.14 -15.09 -70.76
N GLU A 36 -2.19 -14.34 -71.31
CA GLU A 36 -1.33 -13.41 -70.58
C GLU A 36 -2.16 -12.28 -69.94
N VAL A 37 -3.04 -11.66 -70.72
CA VAL A 37 -3.95 -10.59 -70.26
C VAL A 37 -4.86 -11.12 -69.15
N LYS A 38 -5.37 -12.35 -69.27
CA LYS A 38 -6.18 -12.98 -68.22
C LYS A 38 -5.37 -13.21 -66.94
N SER A 39 -4.12 -13.63 -67.07
CA SER A 39 -3.19 -13.77 -65.93
C SER A 39 -2.91 -12.41 -65.28
N MET A 40 -2.67 -11.38 -66.07
CA MET A 40 -2.47 -10.00 -65.62
C MET A 40 -3.69 -9.44 -64.89
N SER A 41 -4.91 -9.66 -65.38
CA SER A 41 -6.14 -9.27 -64.67
C SER A 41 -6.27 -9.99 -63.33
N LYS A 42 -5.85 -11.26 -63.23
CA LYS A 42 -5.86 -12.00 -61.98
C LYS A 42 -4.86 -11.42 -60.97
N ILE A 43 -3.65 -11.08 -61.42
CA ILE A 43 -2.63 -10.41 -60.60
C ILE A 43 -3.15 -9.05 -60.12
N PHE A 44 -3.83 -8.28 -60.98
CA PHE A 44 -4.37 -6.98 -60.61
C PHE A 44 -5.45 -7.09 -59.51
N ALA A 45 -6.31 -8.09 -59.61
CA ALA A 45 -7.32 -8.38 -58.58
C ALA A 45 -6.69 -8.83 -57.25
N GLU A 46 -5.62 -9.63 -57.29
CA GLU A 46 -4.85 -9.99 -56.08
C GLU A 46 -4.16 -8.77 -55.46
N ASN A 47 -3.52 -7.91 -56.26
CA ASN A 47 -2.89 -6.69 -55.77
C ASN A 47 -3.91 -5.75 -55.10
N GLN A 48 -5.15 -5.66 -55.61
CA GLN A 48 -6.21 -4.91 -54.93
C GLN A 48 -6.57 -5.51 -53.57
N LYS A 49 -6.65 -6.84 -53.44
CA LYS A 49 -6.88 -7.50 -52.15
C LYS A 49 -5.75 -7.23 -51.17
N ILE A 50 -4.51 -7.27 -51.62
CA ILE A 50 -3.32 -6.96 -50.79
C ILE A 50 -3.39 -5.51 -50.30
N LEU A 51 -3.73 -4.55 -51.17
CA LEU A 51 -3.85 -3.14 -50.78
C LEU A 51 -4.96 -2.90 -49.75
N ILE A 52 -6.11 -3.58 -49.89
CA ILE A 52 -7.19 -3.50 -48.90
C ILE A 52 -6.74 -4.07 -47.56
N SER A 53 -6.02 -5.21 -47.58
CA SER A 53 -5.46 -5.81 -46.37
C SER A 53 -4.44 -4.91 -45.68
N LEU A 54 -3.53 -4.28 -46.44
CA LEU A 54 -2.56 -3.30 -45.92
C LEU A 54 -3.26 -2.10 -45.29
N LYS A 55 -4.34 -1.61 -45.91
CA LYS A 55 -5.13 -0.51 -45.35
C LYS A 55 -5.73 -0.91 -43.99
N SER A 56 -6.38 -2.07 -43.91
CA SER A 56 -6.93 -2.57 -42.64
C SER A 56 -5.85 -2.76 -41.57
N MET A 57 -4.65 -3.17 -41.96
CA MET A 57 -3.52 -3.31 -41.04
C MET A 57 -3.02 -1.96 -40.53
N VAL A 58 -2.93 -0.94 -41.40
CA VAL A 58 -2.60 0.44 -41.01
C VAL A 58 -3.65 1.00 -40.05
N ASP A 59 -4.94 0.79 -40.33
CA ASP A 59 -6.02 1.24 -39.44
C ASP A 59 -5.94 0.57 -38.06
N ALA A 60 -5.62 -0.73 -38.00
CA ALA A 60 -5.42 -1.45 -36.75
C ALA A 60 -4.19 -0.97 -35.95
N VAL A 61 -3.09 -0.67 -36.66
CA VAL A 61 -1.88 -0.09 -36.04
C VAL A 61 -2.18 1.30 -35.49
N ASN A 62 -2.93 2.12 -36.23
CA ASN A 62 -3.27 3.47 -35.81
C ASN A 62 -4.18 3.46 -34.56
N SER A 63 -5.17 2.57 -34.53
CA SER A 63 -6.00 2.34 -33.34
C SER A 63 -5.18 1.88 -32.13
N SER A 64 -4.22 0.97 -32.34
CA SER A 64 -3.32 0.51 -31.27
C SER A 64 -2.43 1.64 -30.75
N LEU A 65 -1.94 2.53 -31.63
CA LEU A 65 -1.13 3.67 -31.26
C LEU A 65 -1.91 4.68 -30.40
N GLU A 66 -3.15 4.99 -30.77
CA GLU A 66 -4.04 5.83 -29.96
C GLU A 66 -4.27 5.24 -28.56
N GLN A 67 -4.45 3.91 -28.50
CA GLN A 67 -4.65 3.21 -27.23
C GLN A 67 -3.39 3.24 -26.35
N ILE A 68 -2.19 3.06 -26.94
CA ILE A 68 -0.90 3.20 -26.24
C ILE A 68 -0.72 4.62 -25.70
N GLN A 69 -1.05 5.65 -26.49
CA GLN A 69 -0.95 7.04 -26.05
C GLN A 69 -1.90 7.33 -24.89
N LYS A 70 -3.13 6.79 -24.93
CA LYS A 70 -4.09 6.93 -23.83
C LYS A 70 -3.60 6.24 -22.56
N ASN A 71 -3.07 5.02 -22.69
CA ASN A 71 -2.51 4.27 -21.56
C ASN A 71 -1.28 4.96 -20.97
N SER A 72 -0.41 5.54 -21.80
CA SER A 72 0.75 6.32 -21.33
C SER A 72 0.33 7.51 -20.46
N ARG A 73 -0.74 8.24 -20.83
CA ARG A 73 -1.27 9.32 -19.98
C ARG A 73 -1.81 8.79 -18.64
N GLN A 74 -2.51 7.66 -18.65
CA GLN A 74 -2.99 7.04 -17.40
C GLN A 74 -1.84 6.56 -16.51
N MET A 75 -0.76 6.06 -17.10
CA MET A 75 0.43 5.62 -16.37
C MET A 75 1.12 6.79 -15.65
N ASN A 76 1.20 7.96 -16.28
CA ASN A 76 1.75 9.16 -15.64
C ASN A 76 0.90 9.61 -14.43
N ILE A 77 -0.43 9.51 -14.53
CA ILE A 77 -1.33 9.83 -13.39
C ILE A 77 -1.13 8.83 -12.26
N LEU A 78 -1.05 7.53 -12.58
CA LEU A 78 -0.76 6.46 -11.60
C LEU A 78 0.59 6.63 -10.92
N GLU A 79 1.62 7.10 -11.65
CA GLU A 79 2.92 7.42 -11.09
C GLU A 79 2.85 8.58 -10.09
N GLU A 80 2.14 9.66 -10.44
CA GLU A 80 1.92 10.80 -9.54
C GLU A 80 1.15 10.38 -8.28
N ASP A 81 0.08 9.60 -8.42
CA ASP A 81 -0.69 9.07 -7.29
C ASP A 81 0.15 8.14 -6.41
N THR A 82 1.03 7.33 -7.00
CA THR A 82 1.95 6.47 -6.25
C THR A 82 2.95 7.30 -5.44
N GLN A 83 3.48 8.39 -6.00
CA GLN A 83 4.35 9.32 -5.28
C GLN A 83 3.60 10.02 -4.13
N ARG A 84 2.35 10.43 -4.34
CA ARG A 84 1.47 10.99 -3.29
C ARG A 84 1.16 9.98 -2.19
N LEU A 85 0.94 8.72 -2.54
CA LEU A 85 0.75 7.64 -1.56
C LEU A 85 2.02 7.40 -0.75
N PHE A 86 3.20 7.44 -1.38
CA PHE A 86 4.47 7.25 -0.67
C PHE A 86 4.75 8.39 0.33
N SER A 87 4.45 9.63 -0.04
CA SER A 87 4.55 10.77 0.88
C SER A 87 3.53 10.68 2.02
N GLY A 88 2.28 10.30 1.72
CA GLY A 88 1.25 10.03 2.73
C GLY A 88 1.63 8.89 3.69
N MET A 89 2.19 7.80 3.18
CA MET A 89 2.68 6.67 3.98
C MET A 89 3.82 7.08 4.92
N THR A 90 4.69 7.97 4.45
CA THR A 90 5.76 8.54 5.27
C THR A 90 5.19 9.35 6.44
N GLN A 91 4.12 10.13 6.21
CA GLN A 91 3.40 10.84 7.28
C GLN A 91 2.73 9.87 8.26
N VAL A 92 2.11 8.79 7.79
CA VAL A 92 1.51 7.76 8.66
C VAL A 92 2.56 7.11 9.56
N LYS A 93 3.77 6.83 9.05
CA LYS A 93 4.90 6.37 9.88
C LYS A 93 5.24 7.36 10.99
N THR A 94 5.24 8.66 10.70
CA THR A 94 5.46 9.67 11.76
C THR A 94 4.33 9.68 12.80
N HIS A 95 3.07 9.51 12.39
CA HIS A 95 1.95 9.35 13.34
C HIS A 95 2.05 8.09 14.18
N SER A 96 2.58 6.98 13.65
CA SER A 96 2.82 5.76 14.43
C SER A 96 3.71 6.02 15.65
N SER A 97 4.77 6.83 15.49
CA SER A 97 5.64 7.22 16.60
C SER A 97 4.95 8.13 17.64
N LEU A 98 3.96 8.92 17.22
CA LEU A 98 3.13 9.72 18.13
C LEU A 98 2.18 8.82 18.92
N ILE A 99 1.59 7.81 18.27
CA ILE A 99 0.73 6.82 18.95
C ILE A 99 1.50 6.08 20.04
N GLU A 100 2.75 5.68 19.76
CA GLU A 100 3.62 5.04 20.74
C GLU A 100 3.88 5.94 21.96
N LYS A 101 4.15 7.23 21.74
CA LYS A 101 4.29 8.23 22.83
C LYS A 101 3.00 8.45 23.62
N ILE A 102 1.85 8.47 22.96
CA ILE A 102 0.54 8.58 23.61
C ILE A 102 0.29 7.35 24.47
N ASN A 103 0.59 6.15 23.96
CA ASN A 103 0.45 4.90 24.69
C ASN A 103 1.31 4.87 25.95
N ASP A 104 2.56 5.35 25.88
CA ASP A 104 3.43 5.52 27.05
C ASP A 104 2.86 6.50 28.08
N GLN A 105 2.26 7.61 27.63
CA GLN A 105 1.61 8.57 28.54
C GLN A 105 0.37 7.98 29.21
N VAL A 106 -0.45 7.22 28.48
CA VAL A 106 -1.62 6.52 29.01
C VAL A 106 -1.20 5.51 30.08
N ASN A 107 -0.15 4.74 29.84
CA ASN A 107 0.39 3.80 30.83
C ASN A 107 0.86 4.51 32.11
N ARG A 108 1.52 5.66 31.99
CA ARG A 108 1.94 6.48 33.14
C ARG A 108 0.76 7.05 33.92
N LEU A 109 -0.28 7.53 33.23
CA LEU A 109 -1.50 8.00 33.86
C LEU A 109 -2.23 6.88 34.59
N GLN A 110 -2.26 5.67 34.02
CA GLN A 110 -2.88 4.52 34.64
C GLN A 110 -2.16 4.10 35.93
N ASP A 111 -0.83 4.16 35.96
CA ASP A 111 -0.04 3.94 37.19
C ASP A 111 -0.31 5.02 38.25
N GLN A 112 -0.41 6.30 37.85
CA GLN A 112 -0.79 7.38 38.76
C GLN A 112 -2.20 7.22 39.33
N VAL A 113 -3.18 6.86 38.50
CA VAL A 113 -4.56 6.58 38.94
C VAL A 113 -4.58 5.39 39.90
N GLY A 114 -3.80 4.34 39.65
CA GLY A 114 -3.62 3.22 40.58
C GLY A 114 -3.11 3.66 41.96
N LYS A 115 -2.08 4.53 41.99
CA LYS A 115 -1.54 5.10 43.24
C LYS A 115 -2.55 5.99 43.98
N VAL A 116 -3.37 6.75 43.26
CA VAL A 116 -4.45 7.55 43.86
C VAL A 116 -5.50 6.65 44.50
N ARG A 117 -5.90 5.57 43.81
CA ARG A 117 -6.87 4.60 44.31
C ARG A 117 -6.37 3.87 45.58
N GLN A 118 -5.10 3.47 45.60
CA GLN A 118 -4.48 2.86 46.78
C GLN A 118 -4.43 3.83 47.98
N LYS A 119 -4.18 5.12 47.75
CA LYS A 119 -4.25 6.15 48.81
C LYS A 119 -5.68 6.36 49.31
N GLN A 120 -6.68 6.21 48.46
CA GLN A 120 -8.10 6.31 48.85
C GLN A 120 -8.54 5.16 49.75
N GLU A 121 -8.02 3.95 49.55
CA GLU A 121 -8.26 2.79 50.42
C GLU A 121 -7.58 2.91 51.80
N SER A 122 -6.57 3.79 51.95
CA SER A 122 -5.87 4.04 53.21
C SER A 122 -6.49 5.14 54.10
N ILE A 123 -7.60 5.76 53.65
CA ILE A 123 -8.33 6.76 54.44
C ILE A 123 -9.20 6.01 55.47
N PRO A 124 -9.14 6.35 56.77
CA PRO A 124 -9.98 5.68 57.77
C PRO A 124 -11.46 5.89 57.46
N ASP A 125 -12.22 4.79 57.48
CA ASP A 125 -13.66 4.73 57.20
C ASP A 125 -14.43 5.90 57.84
N THR A 126 -15.16 6.65 57.01
CA THR A 126 -16.07 7.74 57.41
C THR A 126 -17.01 7.32 58.55
N ASN A 127 -17.34 6.02 58.63
CA ASN A 127 -18.14 5.43 59.71
C ASN A 127 -17.47 5.50 61.09
N LYS A 128 -16.14 5.33 61.19
CA LYS A 128 -15.42 5.47 62.48
C LYS A 128 -15.39 6.91 62.97
N ILE A 129 -15.24 7.86 62.05
CA ILE A 129 -15.32 9.30 62.36
C ILE A 129 -16.73 9.64 62.81
N MET A 130 -17.75 9.16 62.08
CA MET A 130 -19.16 9.41 62.41
C MET A 130 -19.57 8.80 63.76
N GLN A 131 -19.02 7.63 64.11
CA GLN A 131 -19.26 7.00 65.40
C GLN A 131 -18.58 7.76 66.56
N SER A 132 -17.33 8.20 66.38
CA SER A 132 -16.67 9.05 67.38
C SER A 132 -17.37 10.40 67.58
N VAL A 133 -17.92 10.98 66.51
CA VAL A 133 -18.74 12.21 66.60
C VAL A 133 -20.07 11.95 67.32
N ALA A 134 -20.71 10.80 67.09
CA ALA A 134 -21.94 10.42 67.79
C ALA A 134 -21.71 10.21 69.30
N ASP A 135 -20.64 9.50 69.68
CA ASP A 135 -20.28 9.25 71.08
C ASP A 135 -19.95 10.56 71.84
N ASN A 136 -19.32 11.51 71.14
CA ASN A 136 -19.06 12.85 71.68
C ASN A 136 -20.34 13.68 71.85
N LEU A 137 -21.31 13.55 70.93
CA LEU A 137 -22.61 14.23 71.00
C LEU A 137 -23.44 13.77 72.20
N ASP A 138 -23.47 12.47 72.48
CA ASP A 138 -24.18 11.93 73.65
C ASP A 138 -23.55 12.36 74.97
N SER A 139 -22.21 12.44 75.01
CA SER A 139 -21.48 12.96 76.17
C SER A 139 -21.77 14.44 76.45
N ILE A 140 -21.84 15.28 75.40
CA ILE A 140 -22.24 16.70 75.51
C ILE A 140 -23.67 16.83 76.03
N ARG A 141 -24.59 15.97 75.55
CA ARG A 141 -25.99 15.98 75.98
C ARG A 141 -26.14 15.59 77.45
N ASN A 142 -25.35 14.63 77.94
CA ASN A 142 -25.36 14.22 79.34
C ASN A 142 -24.81 15.33 80.26
N ASN A 143 -23.69 15.95 79.89
CA ASN A 143 -23.12 17.09 80.63
C ASN A 143 -24.10 18.27 80.69
N THR A 144 -24.85 18.52 79.62
CA THR A 144 -25.88 19.57 79.58
C THR A 144 -27.02 19.32 80.59
N LYS A 145 -27.44 18.07 80.80
CA LYS A 145 -28.44 17.72 81.84
C LYS A 145 -27.91 17.96 83.25
N MET A 146 -26.64 17.66 83.50
CA MET A 146 -26.01 17.90 84.80
C MET A 146 -25.93 19.39 85.13
N ILE A 147 -25.63 20.24 84.13
CA ILE A 147 -25.65 21.70 84.26
C ILE A 147 -27.06 22.20 84.60
N MET A 148 -28.09 21.63 83.98
CA MET A 148 -29.49 22.00 84.25
C MET A 148 -29.90 21.72 85.71
N HIS A 149 -29.50 20.57 86.27
CA HIS A 149 -29.72 20.26 87.69
C HIS A 149 -28.87 21.11 88.64
N MET A 150 -27.67 21.52 88.23
CA MET A 150 -26.85 22.46 89.00
C MET A 150 -27.50 23.86 89.05
N SER A 151 -28.15 24.31 87.97
CA SER A 151 -28.88 25.57 87.96
C SER A 151 -30.09 25.56 88.90
N GLU A 152 -30.86 24.46 88.96
CA GLU A 152 -31.98 24.31 89.92
C GLU A 152 -31.50 24.35 91.38
N LYS A 153 -30.33 23.77 91.66
CA LYS A 153 -29.71 23.78 93.00
C LYS A 153 -29.18 25.17 93.38
N THR A 154 -28.71 25.94 92.40
CA THR A 154 -28.19 27.30 92.59
C THR A 154 -29.30 28.30 92.92
N GLU A 155 -30.51 28.12 92.36
CA GLU A 155 -31.67 28.96 92.68
C GLU A 155 -32.18 28.71 94.10
N LYS A 156 -32.11 27.46 94.60
CA LYS A 156 -32.36 27.14 96.02
C LYS A 156 -31.37 27.80 96.98
N ILE A 157 -30.08 27.83 96.63
CA ILE A 157 -29.03 28.48 97.42
C ILE A 157 -29.25 30.01 97.48
N ARG A 158 -29.82 30.60 96.42
CA ARG A 158 -30.16 32.03 96.36
C ARG A 158 -31.29 32.42 97.33
N GLU A 159 -32.29 31.56 97.49
CA GLU A 159 -33.41 31.75 98.41
C GLU A 159 -32.95 31.70 99.89
N GLU A 160 -32.03 30.79 100.21
CA GLU A 160 -31.48 30.61 101.58
C GLU A 160 -30.54 31.76 102.01
N LEU A 161 -29.86 32.40 101.06
CA LEU A 161 -28.94 33.52 101.31
C LEU A 161 -29.64 34.83 101.70
N LYS A 162 -30.94 34.96 101.45
CA LYS A 162 -31.74 36.16 101.79
C LYS A 162 -31.99 36.29 103.31
N ASN A 163 -31.83 35.22 104.09
CA ASN A 163 -32.15 35.19 105.52
C ASN A 163 -30.95 35.34 106.47
N VAL A 164 -29.72 35.38 105.97
CA VAL A 164 -28.50 35.28 106.82
C VAL A 164 -27.76 36.63 106.89
N SER A 165 -28.43 37.72 107.26
CA SER A 165 -27.82 39.07 107.33
C SER A 165 -27.17 39.45 108.67
N SER A 166 -26.91 38.52 109.61
CA SER A 166 -26.25 38.86 110.89
C SER A 166 -25.05 37.95 111.22
N GLU A 167 -23.96 38.60 111.66
CA GLU A 167 -22.78 38.11 112.43
C GLU A 167 -21.52 37.55 111.70
N THR A 168 -20.52 38.44 111.60
CA THR A 168 -19.06 38.43 111.85
C THR A 168 -18.17 37.16 111.80
N GLU A 169 -18.65 35.92 111.76
CA GLU A 169 -17.78 34.74 111.45
C GLU A 169 -17.46 34.62 109.94
N LYS A 170 -18.15 35.40 109.11
CA LYS A 170 -18.10 35.32 107.64
C LYS A 170 -16.82 35.81 107.00
N MET A 171 -15.94 36.50 107.73
CA MET A 171 -14.76 37.12 107.14
C MET A 171 -13.63 36.10 106.88
N ALA A 172 -13.44 35.11 107.76
CA ALA A 172 -12.50 34.01 107.54
C ALA A 172 -13.00 33.05 106.44
N HIS A 173 -14.31 32.78 106.40
CA HIS A 173 -14.93 31.98 105.35
C HIS A 173 -14.92 32.70 103.97
N LEU A 174 -14.90 34.04 103.97
CA LEU A 174 -14.70 34.88 102.77
C LEU A 174 -13.28 34.74 102.20
N GLU A 175 -12.25 34.70 103.05
CA GLU A 175 -10.87 34.45 102.57
C GLU A 175 -10.72 33.05 101.96
N GLU A 176 -11.31 32.02 102.60
CA GLU A 176 -11.31 30.66 102.07
C GLU A 176 -12.06 30.57 100.72
N THR A 177 -13.23 31.21 100.61
CA THR A 177 -13.98 31.26 99.33
C THR A 177 -13.26 32.07 98.27
N ILE A 178 -12.56 33.15 98.61
CA ILE A 178 -11.72 33.90 97.66
C ILE A 178 -10.53 33.05 97.21
N SER A 179 -9.91 32.30 98.11
CA SER A 179 -8.80 31.39 97.76
C SER A 179 -9.26 30.25 96.85
N ASN A 180 -10.42 29.67 97.14
CA ASN A 180 -11.04 28.65 96.29
C ASN A 180 -11.46 29.21 94.93
N LEU A 181 -12.08 30.40 94.89
CA LEU A 181 -12.40 31.10 93.64
C LEU A 181 -11.15 31.43 92.82
N LYS A 182 -10.05 31.82 93.46
CA LYS A 182 -8.78 32.08 92.78
C LYS A 182 -8.18 30.81 92.20
N SER A 183 -8.28 29.69 92.93
CA SER A 183 -7.91 28.36 92.44
C SER A 183 -8.79 27.93 91.25
N ASP A 184 -10.11 28.13 91.36
CA ASP A 184 -11.08 27.80 90.31
C ASP A 184 -10.85 28.65 89.06
N ILE A 185 -10.59 29.96 89.20
CA ILE A 185 -10.22 30.87 88.09
C ILE A 185 -8.89 30.44 87.48
N GLY A 186 -7.90 30.04 88.27
CA GLY A 186 -6.65 29.47 87.78
C GLY A 186 -6.88 28.19 86.97
N SER A 187 -7.75 27.30 87.45
CA SER A 187 -8.13 26.06 86.76
C SER A 187 -8.99 26.31 85.51
N MET A 188 -9.81 27.36 85.49
CA MET A 188 -10.55 27.82 84.30
C MET A 188 -9.60 28.41 83.26
N SER A 189 -8.58 29.15 83.70
CA SER A 189 -7.56 29.71 82.82
C SER A 189 -6.78 28.61 82.10
N THR A 190 -6.40 27.53 82.80
CA THR A 190 -5.75 26.37 82.17
C THR A 190 -6.70 25.56 81.29
N LYS A 191 -7.99 25.47 81.65
CA LYS A 191 -9.03 24.91 80.77
C LYS A 191 -9.34 25.76 79.53
N THR A 192 -8.85 27.00 79.47
CA THR A 192 -9.01 27.89 78.29
C THR A 192 -7.87 27.71 77.28
N GLU A 193 -6.73 27.12 77.64
CA GLU A 193 -5.66 26.76 76.68
C GLU A 193 -6.14 25.83 75.54
N PRO A 194 -6.95 24.78 75.79
CA PRO A 194 -7.55 23.99 74.72
C PRO A 194 -8.41 24.79 73.72
N LEU A 195 -9.04 25.90 74.15
CA LEU A 195 -9.81 26.77 73.26
C LEU A 195 -8.90 27.56 72.29
N LEU A 196 -7.67 27.89 72.70
CA LEU A 196 -6.67 28.48 71.81
C LEU A 196 -6.19 27.49 70.74
N ASN A 197 -6.12 26.20 71.07
CA ASN A 197 -5.80 25.16 70.09
C ASN A 197 -6.93 24.96 69.05
N LEU A 198 -8.20 25.20 69.42
CA LEU A 198 -9.33 25.14 68.50
C LEU A 198 -9.20 26.18 67.37
N ASP A 199 -8.74 27.39 67.69
CA ASP A 199 -8.52 28.46 66.72
C ASP A 199 -7.47 28.07 65.66
N SER A 200 -6.41 27.36 66.07
CA SER A 200 -5.44 26.78 65.14
C SER A 200 -6.05 25.66 64.27
N GLN A 201 -6.91 24.82 64.83
CA GLN A 201 -7.59 23.76 64.07
C GLN A 201 -8.57 24.33 63.05
N ILE A 202 -9.33 25.36 63.43
CA ILE A 202 -10.27 26.07 62.52
C ILE A 202 -9.52 26.70 61.36
N ARG A 203 -8.36 27.32 61.60
CA ARG A 203 -7.50 27.83 60.52
C ARG A 203 -7.03 26.74 59.56
N ASN A 204 -6.62 25.58 60.08
CA ASN A 204 -6.20 24.45 59.25
C ASN A 204 -7.35 23.92 58.38
N VAL A 205 -8.56 23.80 58.96
CA VAL A 205 -9.77 23.44 58.20
C VAL A 205 -10.06 24.45 57.10
N GLY A 206 -9.90 25.75 57.36
CA GLY A 206 -10.03 26.80 56.34
C GLY A 206 -9.06 26.61 55.17
N ILE A 207 -7.79 26.32 55.46
CA ILE A 207 -6.76 26.06 54.44
C ILE A 207 -7.10 24.80 53.61
N GLU A 208 -7.59 23.75 54.26
CA GLU A 208 -8.01 22.52 53.58
C GLU A 208 -9.23 22.75 52.67
N ILE A 209 -10.20 23.55 53.11
CA ILE A 209 -11.37 23.95 52.30
C ILE A 209 -10.91 24.75 51.07
N ASP A 210 -10.04 25.73 51.24
CA ASP A 210 -9.48 26.51 50.11
C ASP A 210 -8.73 25.61 49.13
N SER A 211 -7.98 24.62 49.62
CA SER A 211 -7.33 23.64 48.76
C SER A 211 -8.35 22.77 48.01
N LEU A 212 -9.50 22.46 48.62
CA LEU A 212 -10.54 21.63 48.03
C LEU A 212 -11.30 22.40 46.95
N ILE A 213 -11.56 23.70 47.17
CA ILE A 213 -12.13 24.60 46.16
C ILE A 213 -11.24 24.66 44.92
N LYS A 214 -9.93 24.85 45.09
CA LYS A 214 -8.98 24.85 43.95
C LYS A 214 -8.97 23.54 43.16
N LYS A 215 -9.12 22.39 43.86
CA LYS A 215 -9.24 21.08 43.20
C LYS A 215 -10.55 20.96 42.42
N THR A 216 -11.65 21.49 42.94
CA THR A 216 -12.93 21.55 42.25
C THR A 216 -12.84 22.41 40.98
N ASP A 217 -12.17 23.56 41.03
CA ASP A 217 -11.95 24.39 39.83
C ASP A 217 -11.12 23.64 38.78
N SER A 218 -10.07 22.94 39.21
CA SER A 218 -9.25 22.11 38.31
C SER A 218 -10.03 20.94 37.70
N LEU A 219 -11.05 20.43 38.41
CA LEU A 219 -11.95 19.40 37.88
C LEU A 219 -12.89 19.97 36.82
N SER A 220 -13.36 21.21 36.98
CA SER A 220 -14.17 21.88 35.94
C SER A 220 -13.38 22.11 34.66
N SER A 221 -12.12 22.59 34.74
CA SER A 221 -11.28 22.75 33.55
C SER A 221 -11.01 21.42 32.85
N LEU A 222 -10.75 20.35 33.63
CA LEU A 222 -10.60 19.01 33.07
C LEU A 222 -11.87 18.52 32.35
N SER A 223 -13.06 18.86 32.87
CA SER A 223 -14.33 18.53 32.22
C SER A 223 -14.48 19.23 30.87
N ASP A 224 -14.04 20.46 30.74
CA ASP A 224 -14.07 21.20 29.48
C ASP A 224 -13.05 20.64 28.48
N ASP A 225 -11.85 20.27 28.94
CA ASP A 225 -10.85 19.58 28.12
C ASP A 225 -11.38 18.24 27.59
N ILE A 226 -12.04 17.45 28.43
CA ILE A 226 -12.69 16.18 28.01
C ILE A 226 -13.76 16.42 26.96
N ARG A 227 -14.55 17.50 27.09
CA ARG A 227 -15.56 17.87 26.07
C ARG A 227 -14.90 18.24 24.74
N ASN A 228 -13.81 19.01 24.76
CA ASN A 228 -13.07 19.38 23.57
C ASN A 228 -12.46 18.15 22.88
N VAL A 229 -11.78 17.28 23.63
CA VAL A 229 -11.23 16.02 23.12
C VAL A 229 -12.33 15.15 22.49
N ASN A 230 -13.51 15.09 23.10
CA ASN A 230 -14.63 14.32 22.56
C ASN A 230 -15.17 14.91 21.25
N ALA A 231 -15.20 16.25 21.12
CA ALA A 231 -15.57 16.92 19.88
C ALA A 231 -14.54 16.68 18.77
N GLU A 232 -13.24 16.80 19.08
CA GLU A 232 -12.14 16.48 18.16
C GLU A 232 -12.19 15.03 17.71
N PHE A 233 -12.42 14.09 18.64
CA PHE A 233 -12.55 12.67 18.34
C PHE A 233 -13.75 12.40 17.42
N GLY A 234 -14.88 13.10 17.60
CA GLY A 234 -16.01 13.07 16.69
C GLY A 234 -15.63 13.48 15.27
N SER A 235 -14.94 14.62 15.13
CA SER A 235 -14.48 15.11 13.82
C SER A 235 -13.45 14.19 13.16
N PHE A 236 -12.54 13.61 13.95
CA PHE A 236 -11.55 12.65 13.47
C PHE A 236 -12.25 11.40 12.94
N ARG A 237 -13.22 10.86 13.69
CA ARG A 237 -14.01 9.70 13.27
C ARG A 237 -14.73 9.96 11.96
N GLU A 238 -15.34 11.12 11.78
CA GLU A 238 -16.05 11.48 10.54
C GLU A 238 -15.09 11.59 9.35
N ASN A 239 -13.94 12.25 9.53
CA ASN A 239 -12.90 12.36 8.51
C ASN A 239 -12.33 11.00 8.09
N VAL A 240 -12.07 10.11 9.05
CA VAL A 240 -11.60 8.75 8.77
C VAL A 240 -12.67 7.97 8.00
N LEU A 241 -13.94 8.04 8.41
CA LEU A 241 -15.04 7.36 7.71
C LEU A 241 -15.19 7.87 6.27
N GLY A 242 -15.06 9.17 6.04
CA GLY A 242 -15.10 9.79 4.72
C GLY A 242 -13.97 9.30 3.82
N ARG A 243 -12.73 9.32 4.32
CA ARG A 243 -11.55 8.83 3.58
C ARG A 243 -11.63 7.34 3.28
N THR A 244 -12.16 6.52 4.19
CA THR A 244 -12.36 5.09 3.94
C THR A 244 -13.33 4.86 2.79
N LYS A 245 -14.46 5.58 2.75
CA LYS A 245 -15.41 5.49 1.63
C LYS A 245 -14.78 5.90 0.30
N GLU A 246 -14.03 7.00 0.27
CA GLU A 246 -13.32 7.44 -0.94
C GLU A 246 -12.29 6.39 -1.40
N LEU A 247 -11.61 5.72 -0.47
CA LEU A 247 -10.65 4.66 -0.78
C LEU A 247 -11.34 3.40 -1.31
N ASP A 248 -12.49 3.01 -0.75
CA ASP A 248 -13.29 1.89 -1.26
C ASP A 248 -13.77 2.15 -2.70
N GLU A 249 -14.22 3.38 -2.99
CA GLU A 249 -14.63 3.80 -4.34
C GLU A 249 -13.46 3.72 -5.32
N LYS A 250 -12.29 4.31 -4.97
CA LYS A 250 -11.08 4.22 -5.80
C LYS A 250 -10.59 2.79 -6.01
N MET A 251 -10.72 1.93 -5.00
CA MET A 251 -10.36 0.51 -5.11
C MET A 251 -11.31 -0.22 -6.06
N SER A 252 -12.59 0.10 -6.03
CA SER A 252 -13.59 -0.41 -6.97
C SER A 252 -13.27 0.00 -8.41
N ASP A 253 -12.98 1.28 -8.65
CA ASP A 253 -12.60 1.79 -9.97
C ASP A 253 -11.32 1.12 -10.49
N PHE A 254 -10.33 0.94 -9.60
CA PHE A 254 -9.09 0.26 -9.95
C PHE A 254 -9.31 -1.22 -10.29
N ALA A 255 -10.18 -1.91 -9.56
CA ALA A 255 -10.57 -3.29 -9.86
C ALA A 255 -11.25 -3.40 -11.23
N GLU A 256 -12.11 -2.44 -11.59
CA GLU A 256 -12.72 -2.39 -12.92
C GLU A 256 -11.68 -2.18 -14.02
N LEU A 257 -10.73 -1.26 -13.83
CA LEU A 257 -9.62 -1.03 -14.77
C LEU A 257 -8.74 -2.28 -14.93
N LEU A 258 -8.43 -2.99 -13.85
CA LEU A 258 -7.68 -4.25 -13.90
C LEU A 258 -8.43 -5.33 -14.69
N ASN A 259 -9.73 -5.49 -14.45
CA ASN A 259 -10.56 -6.44 -15.20
C ASN A 259 -10.65 -6.09 -16.69
N ARG A 260 -10.73 -4.80 -17.03
CA ARG A 260 -10.73 -4.38 -18.44
C ARG A 260 -9.37 -4.61 -19.10
N ASN A 261 -8.28 -4.41 -18.36
CA ASN A 261 -6.93 -4.64 -18.86
C ASN A 261 -6.66 -6.14 -19.09
N SER A 262 -7.04 -6.99 -18.13
CA SER A 262 -6.91 -8.45 -18.26
C SER A 262 -7.72 -8.99 -19.44
N ALA A 263 -8.95 -8.50 -19.64
CA ALA A 263 -9.76 -8.81 -20.82
C ALA A 263 -9.07 -8.38 -22.13
N SER A 264 -8.51 -7.15 -22.17
CA SER A 264 -7.81 -6.65 -23.35
C SER A 264 -6.56 -7.47 -23.70
N ILE A 265 -5.80 -7.92 -22.70
CA ILE A 265 -4.63 -8.78 -22.89
C ILE A 265 -5.04 -10.17 -23.43
N SER A 266 -6.13 -10.72 -22.90
CA SER A 266 -6.69 -11.98 -23.39
C SER A 266 -7.13 -11.89 -24.86
N GLU A 267 -7.83 -10.82 -25.23
CA GLU A 267 -8.22 -10.56 -26.62
C GLU A 267 -7.00 -10.36 -27.54
N PHE A 268 -5.98 -9.65 -27.07
CA PHE A 268 -4.72 -9.50 -27.80
C PHE A 268 -4.09 -10.86 -28.10
N ASN A 269 -3.91 -11.71 -27.09
CA ASN A 269 -3.34 -13.05 -27.27
C ASN A 269 -4.16 -13.90 -28.25
N LYS A 270 -5.50 -13.82 -28.19
CA LYS A 270 -6.38 -14.53 -29.14
C LYS A 270 -6.16 -14.05 -30.58
N LYS A 271 -6.15 -12.73 -30.81
CA LYS A 271 -5.90 -12.16 -32.14
C LYS A 271 -4.50 -12.49 -32.66
N THR A 272 -3.48 -12.47 -31.79
CA THR A 272 -2.12 -12.90 -32.15
C THR A 272 -2.09 -14.35 -32.61
N HIS A 273 -2.83 -15.25 -31.93
CA HIS A 273 -2.96 -16.64 -32.34
C HIS A 273 -3.65 -16.80 -33.70
N GLU A 274 -4.76 -16.08 -33.92
CA GLU A 274 -5.49 -16.10 -35.20
C GLU A 274 -4.61 -15.59 -36.36
N ILE A 275 -3.87 -14.49 -36.17
CA ILE A 275 -2.96 -13.93 -37.17
C ILE A 275 -1.81 -14.92 -37.46
N ALA A 276 -1.23 -15.53 -36.43
CA ALA A 276 -0.19 -16.54 -36.59
C ALA A 276 -0.70 -17.74 -37.41
N GLN A 277 -1.91 -18.23 -37.14
CA GLN A 277 -2.52 -19.31 -37.91
C GLN A 277 -2.72 -18.92 -39.39
N GLN A 278 -3.26 -17.73 -39.65
CA GLN A 278 -3.46 -17.22 -41.01
C GLN A 278 -2.13 -17.08 -41.79
N LEU A 279 -1.06 -16.62 -41.13
CA LEU A 279 0.27 -16.54 -41.73
C LEU A 279 0.84 -17.92 -42.06
N GLN A 280 0.54 -18.94 -41.24
CA GLN A 280 0.94 -20.32 -41.47
C GLN A 280 0.20 -20.96 -42.67
N GLU A 281 -1.07 -20.63 -42.87
CA GLU A 281 -1.84 -21.06 -44.05
C GLU A 281 -1.32 -20.41 -45.34
N ILE A 282 -0.97 -19.11 -45.30
CA ILE A 282 -0.39 -18.38 -46.44
C ILE A 282 0.99 -18.95 -46.82
N ARG A 283 1.77 -19.45 -45.86
CA ARG A 283 3.08 -20.11 -46.10
C ARG A 283 2.98 -21.29 -47.08
N GLY A 284 1.84 -21.99 -47.09
CA GLY A 284 1.59 -23.15 -47.97
C GLY A 284 1.29 -22.81 -49.43
N ILE A 285 0.99 -21.54 -49.75
CA ILE A 285 0.37 -21.17 -51.04
C ILE A 285 1.24 -20.20 -51.89
N THR A 286 2.32 -19.61 -51.37
CA THR A 286 2.99 -18.44 -52.02
C THR A 286 4.50 -18.57 -52.29
N HIS A 287 5.00 -17.88 -53.33
CA HIS A 287 6.40 -17.81 -53.80
C HIS A 287 7.43 -17.27 -52.75
N LYS A 288 8.71 -17.62 -52.92
CA LYS A 288 9.86 -17.34 -52.02
C LYS A 288 9.90 -15.94 -51.38
N THR A 289 9.55 -14.88 -52.09
CA THR A 289 9.57 -13.50 -51.56
C THR A 289 8.47 -13.24 -50.53
N SER A 290 7.27 -13.82 -50.70
CA SER A 290 6.18 -13.71 -49.71
C SER A 290 6.41 -14.60 -48.48
N GLN A 291 7.10 -15.73 -48.66
CA GLN A 291 7.55 -16.56 -47.54
C GLN A 291 8.54 -15.83 -46.62
N SER A 292 9.42 -14.98 -47.17
CA SER A 292 10.36 -14.17 -46.38
C SER A 292 9.63 -13.20 -45.44
N THR A 293 8.72 -12.38 -45.98
CA THR A 293 7.98 -11.39 -45.19
C THR A 293 7.05 -12.05 -44.18
N SER A 294 6.38 -13.16 -44.52
CA SER A 294 5.55 -13.92 -43.57
C SER A 294 6.37 -14.49 -42.41
N ARG A 295 7.60 -14.97 -42.65
CA ARG A 295 8.50 -15.48 -41.61
C ARG A 295 8.99 -14.38 -40.67
N GLU A 296 9.35 -13.20 -41.20
CA GLU A 296 9.73 -12.04 -40.38
C GLU A 296 8.58 -11.57 -39.48
N VAL A 297 7.37 -11.46 -40.04
CA VAL A 297 6.16 -11.10 -39.27
C VAL A 297 5.85 -12.17 -38.21
N MET A 298 5.97 -13.45 -38.54
CA MET A 298 5.82 -14.55 -37.56
C MET A 298 6.86 -14.46 -36.43
N GLY A 299 8.13 -14.18 -36.76
CA GLY A 299 9.18 -13.99 -35.77
C GLY A 299 8.89 -12.83 -34.81
N LEU A 300 8.43 -11.69 -35.34
CA LEU A 300 8.03 -10.54 -34.52
C LEU A 300 6.82 -10.83 -33.63
N LEU A 301 5.80 -11.53 -34.15
CA LEU A 301 4.63 -11.91 -33.36
C LEU A 301 4.99 -12.87 -32.23
N ARG A 302 5.80 -13.89 -32.51
CA ARG A 302 6.30 -14.83 -31.49
C ARG A 302 7.18 -14.14 -30.45
N LEU A 303 8.01 -13.20 -30.88
CA LEU A 303 8.80 -12.38 -29.96
C LEU A 303 7.92 -11.54 -29.03
N SER A 304 6.87 -10.92 -29.57
CA SER A 304 5.91 -10.13 -28.79
C SER A 304 5.11 -10.99 -27.80
N GLU A 305 4.64 -12.17 -28.23
CA GLU A 305 3.98 -13.15 -27.37
C GLU A 305 4.88 -13.60 -26.21
N PHE A 306 6.15 -13.88 -26.51
CA PHE A 306 7.15 -14.25 -25.52
C PHE A 306 7.41 -13.13 -24.51
N GLN A 307 7.68 -11.91 -24.99
CA GLN A 307 7.91 -10.76 -24.11
C GLN A 307 6.70 -10.49 -23.21
N SER A 308 5.48 -10.59 -23.75
CA SER A 308 4.24 -10.44 -23.00
C SER A 308 4.10 -11.52 -21.90
N ASN A 309 4.36 -12.78 -22.23
CA ASN A 309 4.30 -13.89 -21.26
C ASN A 309 5.30 -13.73 -20.11
N ILE A 310 6.56 -13.44 -20.44
CA ILE A 310 7.61 -13.22 -19.44
C ILE A 310 7.25 -12.03 -18.55
N ARG A 311 6.74 -10.94 -19.14
CA ARG A 311 6.32 -9.74 -18.41
C ARG A 311 5.16 -10.05 -17.46
N MET A 312 4.11 -10.71 -17.94
CA MET A 312 2.93 -11.08 -17.14
C MET A 312 3.30 -11.96 -15.94
N ARG A 313 4.15 -12.97 -16.15
CA ARG A 313 4.68 -13.81 -15.06
C ARG A 313 5.55 -13.00 -14.09
N SER A 314 6.35 -12.08 -14.63
CA SER A 314 7.22 -11.21 -13.83
C SER A 314 6.47 -10.12 -13.05
N GLU A 315 5.19 -9.88 -13.28
CA GLU A 315 4.41 -8.90 -12.51
C GLU A 315 3.78 -9.52 -11.25
N SER A 316 3.81 -10.86 -11.09
CA SER A 316 3.29 -11.53 -9.91
C SER A 316 4.10 -11.23 -8.65
N LYS A 317 3.46 -10.85 -7.54
CA LYS A 317 4.14 -10.61 -6.25
C LYS A 317 4.74 -11.87 -5.64
N TYR A 318 4.16 -13.04 -5.92
CA TYR A 318 4.62 -14.33 -5.40
C TYR A 318 4.84 -15.30 -6.55
N GLY A 319 5.85 -16.15 -6.44
CA GLY A 319 6.14 -17.18 -7.42
C GLY A 319 7.04 -18.25 -6.83
N THR A 320 7.10 -19.38 -7.52
CA THR A 320 7.89 -20.54 -7.10
C THR A 320 8.99 -20.85 -8.11
N LEU A 321 9.90 -21.77 -7.77
CA LEU A 321 10.91 -22.27 -8.70
C LEU A 321 10.26 -22.88 -9.97
N GLU A 322 9.06 -23.47 -9.86
CA GLU A 322 8.34 -24.01 -11.01
C GLU A 322 7.92 -22.91 -12.00
N ASP A 323 7.57 -21.72 -11.51
CA ASP A 323 7.22 -20.59 -12.36
C ASP A 323 8.45 -20.04 -13.10
N ILE A 324 9.60 -20.02 -12.42
CA ILE A 324 10.89 -19.71 -13.03
C ILE A 324 11.23 -20.74 -14.10
N GLN A 325 11.02 -22.04 -13.83
CA GLN A 325 11.24 -23.10 -14.82
C GLN A 325 10.36 -22.92 -16.06
N LYS A 326 9.09 -22.52 -15.91
CA LYS A 326 8.23 -22.19 -17.04
C LYS A 326 8.76 -21.01 -17.85
N MET A 327 9.28 -19.96 -17.20
CA MET A 327 9.90 -18.81 -17.88
C MET A 327 11.18 -19.19 -18.63
N VAL A 328 11.99 -20.07 -18.03
CA VAL A 328 13.20 -20.62 -18.66
C VAL A 328 12.86 -21.48 -19.87
N ALA A 329 11.90 -22.41 -19.74
CA ALA A 329 11.43 -23.24 -20.84
C ALA A 329 10.88 -22.40 -22.01
N GLN A 330 10.08 -21.37 -21.72
CA GLN A 330 9.59 -20.43 -22.72
C GLN A 330 10.74 -19.69 -23.45
N SER A 331 11.83 -19.38 -22.73
CA SER A 331 13.01 -18.75 -23.33
C SER A 331 13.77 -19.71 -24.25
N VAL A 332 13.90 -20.97 -23.85
CA VAL A 332 14.51 -22.04 -24.67
C VAL A 332 13.71 -22.29 -25.94
N ASP A 333 12.38 -22.40 -25.83
CA ASP A 333 11.49 -22.60 -26.98
C ASP A 333 11.64 -21.48 -28.02
N MET A 334 11.78 -20.24 -27.55
CA MET A 334 11.98 -19.09 -28.42
C MET A 334 13.34 -19.06 -29.10
N ILE A 335 14.40 -19.42 -28.39
CA ILE A 335 15.75 -19.56 -28.97
C ILE A 335 15.71 -20.61 -30.09
N ASN A 336 15.15 -21.79 -29.80
CA ASN A 336 15.02 -22.89 -30.76
C ASN A 336 14.17 -22.50 -31.98
N LEU A 337 13.10 -21.72 -31.79
CA LEU A 337 12.25 -21.25 -32.87
C LEU A 337 13.01 -20.28 -33.80
N PHE A 338 13.78 -19.34 -33.25
CA PHE A 338 14.60 -18.41 -34.04
C PHE A 338 15.79 -19.10 -34.72
N ASP A 339 16.40 -20.09 -34.08
CA ASP A 339 17.46 -20.89 -34.70
C ASP A 339 16.91 -21.72 -35.87
N ARG A 340 15.71 -22.30 -35.73
CA ARG A 340 15.03 -22.98 -36.85
C ARG A 340 14.69 -22.02 -37.98
N LEU A 341 14.17 -20.83 -37.66
CA LEU A 341 13.88 -19.80 -38.65
C LEU A 341 15.15 -19.35 -39.39
N SER A 342 16.28 -19.19 -38.68
CA SER A 342 17.59 -18.88 -39.28
C SER A 342 18.06 -19.93 -40.27
N VAL A 343 17.93 -21.21 -39.91
CA VAL A 343 18.34 -22.31 -40.79
C VAL A 343 17.47 -22.37 -42.05
N GLU A 344 16.16 -22.12 -41.91
CA GLU A 344 15.21 -22.12 -43.03
C GLU A 344 15.35 -20.92 -43.99
N THR A 345 15.95 -19.81 -43.55
CA THR A 345 16.11 -18.60 -44.37
C THR A 345 17.51 -18.45 -44.97
N GLU A 346 18.46 -19.34 -44.65
CA GLU A 346 19.90 -19.22 -44.98
C GLU A 346 20.55 -17.88 -44.53
N THR A 347 19.80 -17.04 -43.82
CA THR A 347 20.23 -15.81 -43.19
C THR A 347 20.38 -16.09 -41.70
N LYS A 348 21.57 -15.82 -41.14
CA LYS A 348 21.76 -15.85 -39.68
C LYS A 348 20.86 -14.78 -39.06
N MET A 349 19.69 -15.18 -38.59
CA MET A 349 18.76 -14.38 -37.78
C MET A 349 18.58 -15.03 -36.40
N PRO A 350 19.66 -15.24 -35.62
CA PRO A 350 19.53 -15.76 -34.27
C PRO A 350 18.76 -14.74 -33.42
N LEU A 351 18.14 -15.21 -32.34
CA LEU A 351 17.48 -14.32 -31.38
C LEU A 351 18.48 -13.23 -30.92
N PRO A 352 18.13 -11.93 -31.01
CA PRO A 352 19.03 -10.85 -30.62
C PRO A 352 19.52 -11.01 -29.17
N LEU A 353 20.79 -10.70 -28.94
CA LEU A 353 21.42 -10.87 -27.63
C LEU A 353 20.70 -10.03 -26.56
N GLU A 354 20.18 -8.86 -26.94
CA GLU A 354 19.41 -7.97 -26.07
C GLU A 354 18.16 -8.66 -25.52
N VAL A 355 17.49 -9.48 -26.34
CA VAL A 355 16.30 -10.23 -25.92
C VAL A 355 16.68 -11.35 -24.96
N LYS A 356 17.77 -12.07 -25.25
CA LYS A 356 18.29 -13.12 -24.36
C LYS A 356 18.68 -12.54 -22.99
N GLN A 357 19.44 -11.45 -23.00
CA GLN A 357 19.85 -10.73 -21.79
C GLN A 357 18.66 -10.16 -21.02
N TRP A 358 17.68 -9.57 -21.72
CA TRP A 358 16.45 -9.07 -21.09
C TRP A 358 15.67 -10.18 -20.39
N SER A 359 15.54 -11.34 -21.03
CA SER A 359 14.78 -12.47 -20.50
C SER A 359 15.42 -13.05 -19.24
N ILE A 360 16.73 -13.31 -19.29
CA ILE A 360 17.49 -13.80 -18.13
C ILE A 360 17.51 -12.76 -17.00
N SER A 361 17.67 -11.49 -17.34
CA SER A 361 17.57 -10.39 -16.37
C SER A 361 16.23 -10.37 -15.66
N LYS A 362 15.12 -10.54 -16.39
CA LYS A 362 13.78 -10.59 -15.79
C LYS A 362 13.58 -11.83 -14.93
N ILE A 363 14.12 -12.98 -15.33
CA ILE A 363 14.09 -14.20 -14.52
C ILE A 363 14.83 -13.98 -13.19
N LEU A 364 16.01 -13.37 -13.22
CA LEU A 364 16.80 -13.06 -12.02
C LEU A 364 16.09 -12.04 -11.11
N ASP A 365 15.48 -10.99 -11.68
CA ASP A 365 14.67 -10.03 -10.91
C ASP A 365 13.49 -10.74 -10.20
N CYS A 366 12.86 -11.72 -10.86
CA CYS A 366 11.77 -12.49 -10.26
C CYS A 366 12.29 -13.41 -9.15
N ALA A 367 13.44 -14.05 -9.36
CA ALA A 367 14.06 -14.92 -8.38
C ALA A 367 14.42 -14.17 -7.09
N ASP A 368 14.98 -12.97 -7.21
CA ASP A 368 15.28 -12.10 -6.06
C ASP A 368 14.00 -11.69 -5.32
N ARG A 369 13.01 -11.16 -6.07
CA ARG A 369 11.74 -10.73 -5.48
C ARG A 369 10.96 -11.87 -4.80
N TRP A 370 11.04 -13.08 -5.33
CA TRP A 370 10.38 -14.26 -4.77
C TRP A 370 11.25 -15.03 -3.76
N GLU A 371 12.41 -14.47 -3.39
CA GLU A 371 13.37 -15.04 -2.44
C GLU A 371 13.80 -16.47 -2.79
N VAL A 372 13.88 -16.78 -4.09
CA VAL A 372 14.36 -18.07 -4.58
C VAL A 372 15.88 -18.09 -4.54
N ARG A 373 16.46 -19.18 -4.02
CA ARG A 373 17.92 -19.32 -3.89
C ARG A 373 18.61 -19.21 -5.25
N PHE A 374 19.60 -18.33 -5.34
CA PHE A 374 20.38 -18.11 -6.56
C PHE A 374 20.92 -19.42 -7.16
N THR A 375 21.53 -20.29 -6.34
CA THR A 375 22.09 -21.57 -6.79
C THR A 375 21.08 -22.46 -7.50
N ASP A 376 19.81 -22.49 -7.05
CA ASP A 376 18.77 -23.31 -7.69
C ASP A 376 18.38 -22.73 -9.06
N VAL A 377 18.25 -21.41 -9.13
CA VAL A 377 17.94 -20.70 -10.38
C VAL A 377 19.10 -20.79 -11.37
N PHE A 378 20.33 -20.65 -10.89
CA PHE A 378 21.53 -20.70 -11.72
C PHE A 378 21.77 -22.08 -12.31
N ARG A 379 21.61 -23.14 -11.51
CA ARG A 379 21.65 -24.52 -12.03
C ARG A 379 20.57 -24.79 -13.06
N LEU A 380 19.37 -24.28 -12.84
CA LEU A 380 18.28 -24.40 -13.80
C LEU A 380 18.61 -23.70 -15.12
N LEU A 381 19.16 -22.49 -15.07
CA LEU A 381 19.60 -21.76 -16.24
C LEU A 381 20.70 -22.51 -17.02
N ILE A 382 21.71 -23.04 -16.32
CA ILE A 382 22.78 -23.82 -16.96
C ILE A 382 22.24 -25.11 -17.58
N THR A 383 21.33 -25.81 -16.90
CA THR A 383 20.79 -27.09 -17.35
C THR A 383 19.93 -26.94 -18.59
N GLU A 384 19.09 -25.91 -18.64
CA GLU A 384 18.09 -25.72 -19.70
C GLU A 384 18.58 -24.86 -20.88
N LEU A 385 19.36 -23.79 -20.63
CA LEU A 385 19.87 -22.93 -21.70
C LEU A 385 21.29 -23.29 -22.17
N GLY A 386 22.05 -24.02 -21.36
CA GLY A 386 23.46 -24.34 -21.62
C GLY A 386 24.43 -23.25 -21.17
N SER A 387 25.63 -23.68 -20.76
CA SER A 387 26.66 -22.80 -20.16
C SER A 387 27.09 -21.65 -21.07
N ASP A 388 27.29 -21.89 -22.37
CA ASP A 388 27.72 -20.88 -23.33
C ASP A 388 26.70 -19.74 -23.48
N LEU A 389 25.40 -20.09 -23.53
CA LEU A 389 24.34 -19.12 -23.76
C LEU A 389 24.05 -18.30 -22.51
N VAL A 390 24.15 -18.92 -21.32
CA VAL A 390 24.10 -18.20 -20.04
C VAL A 390 25.29 -17.25 -19.91
N LYS A 391 26.50 -17.67 -20.30
CA LYS A 391 27.71 -16.83 -20.26
C LYS A 391 27.59 -15.57 -21.11
N GLU A 392 27.01 -15.66 -22.31
CA GLU A 392 26.81 -14.49 -23.17
C GLU A 392 25.65 -13.58 -22.72
N SER A 393 24.68 -14.14 -22.01
CA SER A 393 23.41 -13.47 -21.72
C SER A 393 23.30 -12.96 -20.28
N ILE A 394 24.17 -13.37 -19.35
CA ILE A 394 24.14 -12.95 -17.95
C ILE A 394 24.89 -11.62 -17.77
N ARG A 395 24.30 -10.69 -17.01
CA ARG A 395 24.96 -9.44 -16.63
C ARG A 395 25.51 -9.54 -15.21
N MET A 396 26.85 -9.58 -15.10
CA MET A 396 27.55 -9.72 -13.82
C MET A 396 27.22 -8.61 -12.82
N GLU A 397 26.99 -7.38 -13.30
CA GLU A 397 26.57 -6.26 -12.45
C GLU A 397 25.21 -6.52 -11.80
N GLN A 398 24.24 -7.05 -12.55
CA GLN A 398 22.92 -7.35 -12.03
C GLN A 398 22.97 -8.49 -10.99
N VAL A 399 23.75 -9.55 -11.26
CA VAL A 399 23.92 -10.66 -10.30
C VAL A 399 24.55 -10.16 -9.00
N ARG A 400 25.54 -9.25 -9.09
CA ARG A 400 26.16 -8.62 -7.93
C ARG A 400 25.14 -7.80 -7.13
N ASP A 401 24.34 -6.99 -7.81
CA ASP A 401 23.44 -6.04 -7.16
C ASP A 401 22.22 -6.73 -6.54
N LEU A 402 21.75 -7.85 -7.11
CA LEU A 402 20.63 -8.64 -6.58
C LEU A 402 21.08 -9.67 -5.53
N PHE A 403 22.08 -10.50 -5.83
CA PHE A 403 22.42 -11.68 -5.02
C PHE A 403 23.77 -11.55 -4.29
N GLY A 404 24.50 -10.45 -4.49
CA GLY A 404 25.77 -10.17 -3.84
C GLY A 404 27.00 -10.84 -4.48
N ILE A 405 28.17 -10.61 -3.87
CA ILE A 405 29.47 -11.00 -4.42
C ILE A 405 29.65 -12.53 -4.47
N ARG A 406 29.03 -13.29 -3.56
CA ARG A 406 29.12 -14.76 -3.54
C ARG A 406 28.49 -15.40 -4.78
N ALA A 407 27.36 -14.87 -5.24
CA ALA A 407 26.70 -15.34 -6.46
C ALA A 407 27.55 -15.04 -7.69
N VAL A 408 28.24 -13.89 -7.71
CA VAL A 408 29.21 -13.54 -8.78
C VAL A 408 30.38 -14.52 -8.83
N ASP A 409 30.91 -14.93 -7.67
CA ASP A 409 31.99 -15.90 -7.60
C ASP A 409 31.54 -17.29 -8.07
N GLU A 410 30.32 -17.71 -7.73
CA GLU A 410 29.70 -18.96 -8.21
C GLU A 410 29.55 -18.96 -9.74
N VAL A 411 29.08 -17.84 -10.32
CA VAL A 411 28.98 -17.67 -11.78
C VAL A 411 30.36 -17.72 -12.45
N ARG A 412 31.36 -17.05 -11.89
CA ARG A 412 32.73 -17.04 -12.43
C ARG A 412 33.37 -18.43 -12.39
N HIS A 413 33.14 -19.15 -11.31
CA HIS A 413 33.67 -20.50 -11.12
C HIS A 413 33.04 -21.51 -12.07
N GLU A 414 31.71 -21.53 -12.21
CA GLU A 414 31.02 -22.53 -13.05
C GLU A 414 31.06 -22.20 -14.54
N LEU A 415 31.08 -20.92 -14.95
CA LEU A 415 31.15 -20.52 -16.37
C LEU A 415 32.58 -20.25 -16.86
N ASN A 416 33.58 -20.49 -16.01
CA ASN A 416 35.01 -20.30 -16.28
C ASN A 416 35.28 -18.90 -16.90
N ILE A 417 34.74 -17.87 -16.25
CA ILE A 417 34.85 -16.46 -16.68
C ILE A 417 35.95 -15.83 -15.82
N SER A 418 37.07 -15.50 -16.45
CA SER A 418 38.26 -14.98 -15.77
C SER A 418 38.11 -13.54 -15.28
#